data_AF-A0A919T1G1-F1
#
_entry.id   AF-A0A919T1G1-F1
#
_cell.length_a   1.000
_cell.length_b   1.000
_cell.length_c   1.000
_cell.angle_alpha   90.00
_cell.angle_beta   90.00
_cell.angle_gamma   90.00
#
_symmetry.space_group_name_H-M   'P 1'
#
loop_
_entity.id
_entity.type
_entity.pdbx_description
1 polymer ?
#
loop_
_entity_poly.entity_id
_entity_poly.type
_entity_poly.pdbx_seq_one_letter_code
_entity_poly.pdbx_strand_id
1 'polypeptide(L)' 'MASPAPAARTIEVDEQVYDVLARTARSRDTDINGVLKYLLEAPAVTAVSSQDDDEE' A
#
# COMPACT_ATOMS: atom_id res chain seq x y z
N MET A 1 5.70 -20.66 -27.54
CA MET A 1 5.78 -20.65 -26.07
C MET A 1 4.75 -19.66 -25.57
N ALA A 2 3.73 -20.11 -24.83
CA ALA A 2 2.77 -19.18 -24.22
C ALA A 2 3.42 -18.58 -22.97
N SER A 3 3.54 -17.26 -22.89
CA SER A 3 3.93 -16.59 -21.65
C SER A 3 2.93 -16.98 -20.55
N PRO A 4 3.36 -17.33 -19.33
CA PRO A 4 2.42 -17.61 -18.26
C PRO A 4 1.53 -16.38 -18.06
N ALA A 5 0.21 -16.58 -18.11
CA ALA A 5 -0.74 -15.53 -17.76
C ALA A 5 -0.40 -15.01 -16.36
N PRO A 6 -0.54 -13.70 -16.10
CA PRO A 6 -0.19 -13.12 -14.80
C PRO A 6 -0.93 -13.91 -13.72
N ALA A 7 -0.17 -14.56 -12.83
CA ALA A 7 -0.74 -15.34 -11.76
C ALA A 7 -1.44 -14.37 -10.80
N ALA A 8 -2.78 -14.43 -10.76
CA ALA A 8 -3.54 -13.72 -9.75
C ALA A 8 -3.11 -14.25 -8.37
N ARG A 9 -2.63 -13.35 -7.51
CA ARG A 9 -2.26 -13.65 -6.14
C ARG A 9 -3.23 -12.92 -5.22
N THR A 10 -3.84 -13.68 -4.32
CA THR A 10 -4.65 -13.12 -3.24
C THR A 10 -3.77 -13.00 -2.01
N ILE A 11 -3.78 -11.84 -1.37
CA ILE A 11 -3.10 -11.60 -0.10
C ILE A 11 -4.13 -11.11 0.90
N GLU A 12 -4.03 -11.61 2.12
CA GLU A 12 -4.84 -11.13 3.24
C GLU A 12 -4.07 -10.04 3.95
N VAL A 13 -4.74 -8.93 4.24
CA VAL A 13 -4.18 -7.78 4.96
C VAL A 13 -5.18 -7.33 6.00
N ASP A 14 -4.68 -6.66 7.03
CA ASP A 14 -5.53 -6.03 8.04
C ASP A 14 -6.44 -4.96 7.41
N GLU A 15 -7.64 -4.78 7.96
CA GLU A 15 -8.63 -3.82 7.48
C GLU A 15 -8.08 -2.39 7.48
N GLN A 16 -7.34 -2.01 8.52
CA GLN A 16 -6.75 -0.66 8.62
C GLN A 16 -5.70 -0.43 7.54
N VAL A 17 -4.92 -1.47 7.20
CA VAL A 17 -3.93 -1.41 6.13
C VAL A 17 -4.64 -1.30 4.77
N TYR A 18 -5.72 -2.06 4.58
CA TYR A 18 -6.53 -1.98 3.37
C TYR A 18 -7.12 -0.58 3.16
N ASP A 19 -7.65 0.05 4.22
CA ASP A 19 -8.20 1.41 4.15
C ASP A 19 -7.16 2.44 3.72
N VAL A 20 -5.94 2.35 4.25
CA VAL A 20 -4.83 3.23 3.84
C VAL A 20 -4.47 3.01 2.38
N LEU A 21 -4.40 1.76 1.92
CA LEU A 21 -4.13 1.42 0.52
C LEU A 21 -5.23 1.94 -0.41
N ALA A 22 -6.51 1.75 -0.04
CA ALA A 22 -7.66 2.21 -0.82
C ALA A 22 -7.74 3.74 -0.90
N ARG A 23 -7.48 4.44 0.21
CA ARG A 23 -7.41 5.91 0.23
C ARG A 23 -6.27 6.43 -0.63
N THR A 24 -5.12 5.76 -0.59
CA THR A 24 -3.95 6.11 -1.41
C THR A 24 -4.23 5.87 -2.89
N ALA A 25 -4.88 4.76 -3.23
CA ALA A 25 -5.31 4.41 -4.59
C ALA A 25 -6.20 5.51 -5.17
N ARG A 26 -7.22 5.94 -4.41
CA ARG A 26 -8.12 7.03 -4.80
C ARG A 26 -7.40 8.37 -4.96
N SER A 27 -6.46 8.68 -4.07
CA SER A 27 -5.72 9.95 -4.11
C SER A 27 -4.77 10.04 -5.31
N ARG A 28 -4.32 8.90 -5.83
CA ARG A 28 -3.37 8.80 -6.94
C ARG A 28 -4.01 8.36 -8.26
N ASP A 29 -5.33 8.22 -8.29
CA ASP A 29 -6.10 7.73 -9.44
C ASP A 29 -5.53 6.43 -10.00
N THR A 30 -5.26 5.46 -9.12
CA THR A 30 -4.67 4.17 -9.47
C THR A 30 -5.35 3.03 -8.71
N ASP A 31 -5.07 1.78 -9.06
CA ASP A 31 -5.57 0.60 -8.35
C ASP A 31 -4.62 0.17 -7.21
N ILE A 32 -5.05 -0.81 -6.41
CA ILE A 32 -4.26 -1.32 -5.28
C ILE A 32 -2.89 -1.85 -5.74
N ASN A 33 -2.80 -2.49 -6.92
CA ASN A 33 -1.49 -2.94 -7.43
C ASN A 33 -0.60 -1.76 -7.81
N GLY A 34 -1.17 -0.72 -8.41
CA GLY A 34 -0.46 0.53 -8.67
C GLY A 34 0.08 1.19 -7.40
N VAL A 35 -0.70 1.19 -6.31
CA VAL A 35 -0.24 1.68 -5.00
C VAL A 35 0.89 0.80 -4.45
N LEU A 36 0.73 -0.52 -4.46
CA LEU A 36 1.76 -1.43 -3.95
C LEU A 36 3.07 -1.28 -4.73
N LYS A 37 2.98 -1.18 -6.06
CA LYS A 37 4.15 -0.93 -6.91
C LYS A 37 4.80 0.40 -6.57
N TYR A 38 4.01 1.47 -6.40
CA TYR A 38 4.52 2.75 -5.97
C TYR A 38 5.22 2.68 -4.61
N LEU A 39 4.65 1.98 -3.62
CA LEU A 39 5.26 1.83 -2.30
C LEU A 39 6.55 1.00 -2.33
N LEU A 40 6.66 0.04 -3.24
CA LEU A 40 7.87 -0.75 -3.47
C LEU A 40 8.97 0.04 -4.19
N GLU A 41 8.60 0.93 -5.12
CA GLU A 41 9.53 1.72 -5.93
C GLU A 41 9.90 3.06 -5.27
N ALA A 42 9.06 3.59 -4.39
CA ALA A 42 9.33 4.83 -3.67
C ALA A 42 10.45 4.60 -2.64
N PRO A 43 11.43 5.53 -2.52
CA PRO A 43 12.36 5.49 -1.41
C PRO A 43 11.56 5.55 -0.10
N ALA A 44 11.85 4.63 0.83
CA ALA A 44 11.13 4.51 2.09
C ALA A 44 11.16 5.86 2.80
N VAL A 45 10.04 6.58 2.75
CA VAL A 45 9.87 7.79 3.55
C VAL A 45 9.65 7.26 4.96
N THR A 46 10.63 7.48 5.84
CA THR A 46 10.54 7.15 7.25
C THR A 46 9.19 7.64 7.75
N ALA A 47 8.29 6.72 8.09
CA ALA A 47 7.07 7.06 8.77
C ALA A 47 7.49 7.77 10.06
N VAL A 48 7.22 9.07 10.14
CA VAL A 48 7.27 9.77 11.42
C VAL A 48 6.19 9.10 12.24
N SER A 49 6.58 8.25 13.19
CA SER A 49 5.69 7.81 14.25
C SER A 49 5.04 9.08 14.76
N SER A 50 3.71 9.16 14.69
CA SER A 50 2.97 10.09 15.54
C SER A 50 3.35 9.69 16.96
N GLN A 51 4.37 10.34 17.49
CA GLN A 51 4.73 10.33 18.89
C GLN A 51 3.44 10.71 19.59
N ASP A 52 2.86 9.78 20.35
CA ASP A 52 1.97 10.09 21.45
C ASP A 52 2.64 11.19 22.27
N ASP A 53 2.19 12.42 22.05
CA ASP A 53 2.49 13.60 22.85
C ASP A 53 1.23 13.85 23.69
N ASP A 54 0.95 12.93 24.62
CA ASP A 54 -0.05 13.11 25.66
C ASP A 54 0.46 12.49 26.99
N GLU A 55 0.81 13.41 27.90
CA GLU A 55 0.69 13.35 29.37
C GLU A 55 1.75 12.60 30.23
N GLU A 56 2.84 13.30 30.61
CA GLU A 56 3.08 13.84 31.99
C GLU A 56 4.30 14.79 32.05
#